data_AF-A0A432KL89-F1
#
_entry.id   AF-A0A432KL89-F1
#
_cell.length_a   1.000
_cell.length_b   1.000
_cell.length_c   1.000
_cell.angle_alpha   90.00
_cell.angle_beta   90.00
_cell.angle_gamma   90.00
#
_symmetry.space_group_name_H-M   'P 1'
#
loop_
_entity.id
_entity.type
_entity.pdbx_description
1 polymer ?
#
loop_
_entity_poly.entity_id
_entity_poly.type
_entity_poly.pdbx_seq_one_letter_code
_entity_poly.pdbx_strand_id
1 'polypeptide(L)'
;AGTDFGLWIQMTLGFIQSLFKSKPKIKVTYKKKQTAGASKSSSSSSSSSSSSSSSIEQEEIDRILDKISEKGYESLSKEEKQKLFNASKK
;
A
#
# COMPACT_ATOMS: atom_id res chain seq x y z
N ALA A 1 15.03 -34.39 -11.30
CA ALA A 1 14.95 -32.93 -11.45
C ALA A 1 14.25 -32.38 -10.22
N GLY A 2 14.99 -31.71 -9.33
CA GLY A 2 14.47 -31.20 -8.06
C GLY A 2 13.82 -29.83 -8.29
N THR A 3 12.66 -29.62 -7.70
CA THR A 3 11.83 -28.43 -7.96
C THR A 3 12.39 -27.21 -7.22
N ASP A 4 12.70 -26.14 -7.96
CA ASP A 4 13.38 -24.90 -7.54
C ASP A 4 12.60 -23.98 -6.58
N PHE A 5 11.81 -24.54 -5.67
CA PHE A 5 11.08 -23.76 -4.65
C PHE A 5 12.02 -23.04 -3.67
N GLY A 6 13.28 -23.49 -3.57
CA GLY A 6 14.32 -22.87 -2.75
C GLY A 6 14.69 -21.44 -3.20
N LEU A 7 14.61 -21.13 -4.50
CA LEU A 7 15.00 -19.81 -5.01
C LEU A 7 13.98 -18.73 -4.64
N TRP A 8 12.69 -19.05 -4.72
CA TRP A 8 11.63 -18.14 -4.28
C TRP A 8 11.73 -17.89 -2.77
N ILE A 9 11.84 -18.93 -1.96
CA ILE A 9 11.81 -18.75 -0.50
C ILE A 9 13.02 -17.94 0.02
N GLN A 10 14.18 -18.02 -0.65
CA GLN A 10 15.34 -17.21 -0.30
C GLN A 10 15.15 -15.72 -0.66
N MET A 11 14.51 -15.42 -1.79
CA MET A 11 14.15 -14.05 -2.17
C MET A 11 13.21 -13.39 -1.14
N THR A 12 12.20 -14.13 -0.64
CA THR A 12 11.26 -13.59 0.36
C THR A 12 11.88 -13.46 1.74
N LEU A 13 12.71 -14.43 2.17
CA LEU A 13 13.41 -14.34 3.47
C LEU A 13 14.36 -13.14 3.53
N GLY A 14 15.10 -12.86 2.45
CA GLY A 14 16.00 -11.71 2.39
C GLY A 14 15.27 -10.37 2.49
N PHE A 15 14.10 -10.26 1.86
CA PHE A 15 13.24 -9.08 1.92
C PHE A 15 12.69 -8.85 3.33
N ILE A 16 12.17 -9.90 3.98
CA ILE A 16 11.65 -9.83 5.36
C ILE A 16 12.78 -9.49 6.34
N GLN A 17 13.96 -10.09 6.20
CA GLN A 17 15.11 -9.77 7.06
C GLN A 17 15.58 -8.32 6.87
N SER A 18 15.50 -7.76 5.66
CA SER A 18 15.81 -6.36 5.37
C SER A 18 14.82 -5.39 6.04
N LEU A 19 13.54 -5.78 6.16
CA LEU A 19 12.52 -4.98 6.83
C LEU A 19 12.67 -4.94 8.36
N PHE A 20 13.15 -6.02 8.97
CA PHE A 20 13.42 -6.09 10.41
C PHE A 20 14.80 -5.52 10.81
N LYS A 21 15.68 -5.23 9.84
CA LYS A 21 16.94 -4.54 10.12
C LYS A 21 16.69 -3.04 10.30
N SER A 22 16.97 -2.55 11.50
CA SER A 22 16.77 -1.15 11.87
C SER A 22 17.52 -0.21 10.92
N LYS A 23 16.78 0.69 10.26
CA LYS A 23 17.36 1.67 9.31
C LYS A 23 18.27 2.66 10.07
N PRO A 24 19.41 3.09 9.49
CA PRO A 24 20.26 4.11 10.10
C PRO A 24 19.54 5.47 10.18
N LYS A 25 19.77 6.23 11.27
CA LYS A 25 19.17 7.55 11.48
C LYS A 25 19.69 8.56 10.46
N ILE A 26 18.92 8.82 9.42
CA ILE A 26 19.21 9.85 8.42
C ILE A 26 19.00 11.22 9.08
N LYS A 27 20.09 11.97 9.31
CA LYS A 27 20.02 13.36 9.75
C LYS A 27 19.69 14.25 8.54
N VAL A 28 18.43 14.67 8.42
CA VAL A 28 18.01 15.62 7.39
C VAL A 28 18.31 17.04 7.88
N THR A 29 19.42 17.61 7.44
CA THR A 29 19.66 19.06 7.55
C THR A 29 18.88 19.79 6.46
N TYR A 30 17.73 20.35 6.82
CA TYR A 30 16.98 21.25 5.94
C TYR A 30 17.75 22.57 5.78
N LYS A 31 18.43 22.77 4.65
CA LYS A 31 18.86 24.10 4.22
C LYS A 31 17.66 24.80 3.58
N LYS A 32 16.99 25.68 4.35
CA LYS A 32 15.91 26.55 3.87
C LYS A 32 16.49 27.55 2.86
N LYS A 33 16.22 27.35 1.56
CA LYS A 33 16.42 28.39 0.55
C LYS A 33 15.14 29.23 0.50
N GLN A 34 15.22 30.47 0.97
CA GLN A 34 14.14 31.42 0.78
C GLN A 34 14.08 31.79 -0.71
N THR A 35 12.99 31.45 -1.40
CA THR A 35 12.61 32.11 -2.64
C THR A 35 11.10 32.29 -2.66
N ALA A 36 10.70 33.55 -2.62
CA ALA A 36 9.34 34.02 -2.79
C ALA A 36 8.82 33.69 -4.20
N GLY A 37 7.52 33.38 -4.29
CA GLY A 37 6.67 33.59 -5.47
C GLY A 37 6.86 32.66 -6.67
N ALA A 38 5.98 31.66 -6.81
CA ALA A 38 5.51 31.16 -8.12
C ALA A 38 4.33 30.18 -7.95
N SER A 39 3.12 30.70 -8.17
CA SER A 39 2.00 30.15 -8.94
C SER A 39 1.80 28.62 -9.12
N LYS A 40 0.52 28.25 -8.88
CA LYS A 40 -0.37 27.46 -9.75
C LYS A 40 -0.50 25.94 -9.52
N SER A 41 -1.76 25.59 -9.18
CA SER A 41 -2.55 24.40 -9.58
C SER A 41 -2.11 22.99 -9.17
N SER A 42 -2.94 22.38 -8.34
CA SER A 42 -3.60 21.12 -8.70
C SER A 42 -5.00 21.09 -8.11
N SER A 43 -5.95 21.51 -8.93
CA SER A 43 -7.39 21.27 -8.79
C SER A 43 -7.73 19.80 -9.03
N SER A 44 -8.86 19.39 -8.45
CA SER A 44 -9.79 18.32 -8.86
C SER A 44 -9.31 16.86 -8.71
N SER A 45 -10.13 15.91 -8.25
CA SER A 45 -11.55 15.79 -8.53
C SER A 45 -12.34 15.00 -7.48
N SER A 46 -13.46 15.60 -7.07
CA SER A 46 -14.70 14.91 -6.74
C SER A 46 -15.16 14.01 -7.90
N SER A 47 -15.61 12.80 -7.61
CA SER A 47 -16.50 12.04 -8.50
C SER A 47 -17.57 11.29 -7.70
N SER A 48 -18.67 12.01 -7.46
CA SER A 48 -19.99 11.44 -7.22
C SER A 48 -20.51 10.77 -8.50
N SER A 49 -20.71 9.45 -8.53
CA SER A 49 -21.83 8.76 -9.23
C SER A 49 -21.58 7.25 -9.43
N SER A 50 -22.00 6.40 -8.46
CA SER A 50 -22.41 4.99 -8.67
C SER A 50 -22.90 4.35 -7.35
N SER A 51 -23.75 5.05 -6.61
CA SER A 51 -23.89 4.97 -5.14
C SER A 51 -24.86 3.92 -4.58
N SER A 52 -24.94 2.71 -5.12
CA SER A 52 -25.73 1.65 -4.48
C SER A 52 -25.08 0.27 -4.49
N SER A 53 -24.47 -0.15 -5.60
CA SER A 53 -23.68 -1.38 -5.66
C SER A 53 -22.25 -1.21 -5.16
N SER A 54 -21.65 -0.04 -5.41
CA SER A 54 -20.30 0.29 -4.94
C SER A 54 -20.23 0.43 -3.42
N SER A 55 -21.33 0.75 -2.75
CA SER A 55 -21.37 0.92 -1.29
C SER A 55 -21.07 -0.39 -0.56
N ILE A 56 -21.58 -1.53 -1.04
CA ILE A 56 -21.29 -2.84 -0.45
C ILE A 56 -19.83 -3.24 -0.72
N GLU A 57 -19.32 -2.97 -1.92
CA GLU A 57 -17.91 -3.21 -2.25
C GLU A 57 -16.97 -2.36 -1.38
N GLN A 58 -17.35 -1.12 -1.09
CA GLN A 58 -16.57 -0.19 -0.28
C GLN A 58 -16.51 -0.61 1.19
N GLU A 59 -17.63 -1.06 1.76
CA GLU A 59 -17.68 -1.56 3.15
C GLU A 59 -16.76 -2.77 3.34
N GLU A 60 -16.66 -3.64 2.32
CA GLU A 60 -15.76 -4.78 2.36
C GLU A 60 -14.29 -4.38 2.22
N ILE A 61 -14.00 -3.36 1.42
CA ILE A 61 -12.66 -2.77 1.31
C ILE A 61 -12.23 -2.21 2.66
N ASP A 62 -13.10 -1.46 3.34
CA ASP A 62 -12.79 -0.87 4.65
C ASP A 62 -12.49 -1.96 5.69
N ARG A 63 -13.29 -3.02 5.74
CA ARG A 63 -13.02 -4.18 6.61
C ARG A 63 -11.68 -4.85 6.32
N ILE A 64 -11.32 -4.97 5.04
CA ILE A 64 -10.02 -5.51 4.63
C ILE A 64 -8.90 -4.60 5.15
N LEU A 65 -9.05 -3.27 5.03
CA LEU A 65 -8.07 -2.31 5.53
C LEU A 65 -7.90 -2.39 7.05
N ASP A 66 -8.98 -2.52 7.81
CA ASP A 66 -8.94 -2.71 9.26
C ASP A 66 -8.19 -3.99 9.63
N LYS A 67 -8.47 -5.10 8.93
CA LYS A 67 -7.80 -6.38 9.15
C LYS A 67 -6.30 -6.32 8.84
N ILE A 68 -5.90 -5.56 7.82
CA ILE A 68 -4.49 -5.28 7.54
C ILE A 68 -3.88 -4.46 8.68
N SER A 69 -4.59 -3.47 9.20
CA SER A 69 -4.13 -2.63 10.31
C SER A 69 -3.88 -3.46 11.58
N GLU A 70 -4.78 -4.39 11.90
CA GLU A 70 -4.68 -5.24 13.09
C GLU A 70 -3.67 -6.40 12.94
N LYS A 71 -3.70 -7.10 11.80
CA LYS A 71 -3.04 -8.42 11.63
C LYS A 71 -2.05 -8.47 10.46
N GLY A 72 -2.00 -7.43 9.64
CA GLY A 72 -1.12 -7.33 8.47
C GLY A 72 -1.67 -8.00 7.21
N TYR A 73 -1.04 -7.72 6.07
CA TYR A 73 -1.46 -8.17 4.73
C TYR A 73 -1.46 -9.69 4.56
N GLU A 74 -0.59 -10.41 5.27
CA GLU A 74 -0.51 -11.87 5.22
C GLU A 74 -1.75 -12.55 5.81
N SER A 75 -2.51 -11.86 6.65
CA SER A 75 -3.74 -12.37 7.26
C SER A 75 -4.96 -12.36 6.33
N LEU A 76 -4.82 -11.79 5.12
CA LEU A 76 -5.88 -11.73 4.13
C LEU A 76 -6.03 -13.04 3.36
N SER A 77 -7.27 -13.44 3.13
CA SER A 77 -7.61 -14.53 2.23
C SER A 77 -7.28 -14.16 0.78
N LYS A 78 -7.17 -15.17 -0.10
CA LYS A 78 -6.94 -14.95 -1.54
C LYS A 78 -8.02 -14.06 -2.15
N GLU A 79 -9.25 -14.20 -1.69
CA GLU A 79 -10.41 -13.44 -2.15
C GLU A 79 -10.34 -11.98 -1.69
N GLU A 80 -9.99 -11.73 -0.42
CA GLU A 80 -9.81 -10.37 0.12
C GLU A 80 -8.67 -9.63 -0.62
N LYS A 81 -7.55 -10.32 -0.90
CA LYS A 81 -6.45 -9.74 -1.68
C LYS A 81 -6.88 -9.39 -3.11
N GLN A 82 -7.70 -10.24 -3.75
CA GLN A 82 -8.23 -9.95 -5.09
C GLN A 82 -9.19 -8.76 -5.08
N LYS A 83 -10.08 -8.66 -4.08
CA LYS A 83 -10.98 -7.50 -3.92
C LYS A 83 -10.17 -6.21 -3.78
N LEU A 84 -9.16 -6.19 -2.92
CA LEU A 84 -8.28 -5.03 -2.72
C LEU A 84 -7.50 -4.66 -4.00
N PHE A 85 -7.04 -5.65 -4.75
CA PHE A 85 -6.35 -5.43 -6.02
C PHE A 85 -7.28 -4.81 -7.08
N ASN A 86 -8.49 -5.34 -7.24
CA ASN A 86 -9.47 -4.81 -8.18
C ASN A 86 -9.89 -3.38 -7.79
N ALA A 87 -10.05 -3.12 -6.50
CA ALA A 87 -10.34 -1.79 -5.98
C ALA A 87 -9.20 -0.81 -6.26
N SER A 88 -7.94 -1.22 -6.10
CA SER A 88 -6.77 -0.36 -6.38
C SER A 88 -6.56 -0.04 -7.87
N LYS A 89 -7.19 -0.80 -8.77
CA LYS A 89 -7.10 -0.62 -10.22
C LYS A 89 -8.20 0.25 -10.80
N LYS A 90 -9.20 0.60 -10.00
CA LYS A 90 -10.32 1.46 -10.37
C LYS A 90 -10.00 2.89 -9.98
#